data_AF-A0A151Z6P1-F1
#
_entry.id   AF-A0A151Z6P1-F1
#
_cell.length_a   1.000
_cell.length_b   1.000
_cell.length_c   1.000
_cell.angle_alpha   90.00
_cell.angle_beta   90.00
_cell.angle_gamma   90.00
#
_symmetry.space_group_name_H-M   'P 1'
#
loop_
_entity.id
_entity.type
_entity.pdbx_description
1 polymer ?
#
loop_
_entity_poly.entity_id
_entity_poly.type
_entity_poly.pdbx_seq_one_letter_code
_entity_poly.pdbx_strand_id
1 'polypeptide(L)'
;MNKLFVLLLFVLLQQIVLASKNGVSPSKLTTFVWSASCGTEAGCDITQANSWNDTTAIGNSSEYIFQVDVSGQAGIINLMIASAFAPGQLYISGTSNTTLTINENTNIDQLCTFENVQVNADGVQFVFGMLNTMGETILVFKGDSIVYSSDVQPQKKKSTDIKPKASPTTPVISVNVNSTMNFQDSAQLFTSNIEILGTVNLISQTLLQASIVNIQSNFYISPSASMACDQLTVSVTEGSPTLLIMGNMTVNQLFQVMDHTQISVNNLNVPSIYIDSTSSLTIENGTSEISSLVMLGNLNIVDSTFVLASQNQLVLSQKGLLSISGKSAVTLSNVVLTNNLQMTDNATLFIENNVYFMTYFYLHGIVYVNEGASLFVTQALDVEECIFNSGTVVLHSTLACYQNKFQNSVAGSQLTLMDQSVIYAVELWNYGTVQVESPSVLHANLLNYGTITIGVDKNFKVTGYCDFYDNSLLMIQGIGYNTDYSAFDVTNIITLTGELYFNISDPPTTKGTFTYYLIHSDLYTDNNFTQITPDPSLDDYGIKLTYLATQGTQEVTDIEIIFSNGVVETSSEIEESEEHKEKEKKELSIAFGIIVPLVVLALVIGGLYIIVKRRNRRSFALYEKIADGDL
;
A
#
# COMPACT_ATOMS: atom_id res chain seq x y z
N MET A 1 76.07 -39.24 -15.90
CA MET A 1 75.57 -38.59 -14.66
C MET A 1 75.06 -37.15 -14.87
N ASN A 2 75.62 -36.33 -15.76
CA ASN A 2 75.35 -34.88 -15.75
C ASN A 2 73.90 -34.42 -16.08
N LYS A 3 73.11 -35.19 -16.85
CA LYS A 3 71.75 -34.76 -17.24
C LYS A 3 70.74 -34.74 -16.08
N LEU A 4 70.84 -35.68 -15.13
CA LEU A 4 69.94 -35.74 -13.97
C LEU A 4 70.20 -34.59 -13.00
N PHE A 5 71.47 -34.26 -12.76
CA PHE A 5 71.87 -33.16 -11.88
C PHE A 5 71.43 -31.79 -12.42
N VAL A 6 71.56 -31.57 -13.73
CA VAL A 6 71.05 -30.33 -14.38
C VAL A 6 69.53 -30.23 -14.30
N LEU A 7 68.79 -31.34 -14.48
CA LEU A 7 67.34 -31.35 -14.33
C LEU A 7 66.91 -30.99 -12.89
N LEU A 8 67.57 -31.59 -11.88
CA LEU A 8 67.33 -31.30 -10.47
C LEU A 8 67.62 -29.84 -10.11
N LEU A 9 68.73 -29.29 -10.62
CA LEU A 9 69.08 -27.88 -10.45
C LEU A 9 68.03 -26.95 -11.10
N PHE A 10 67.53 -27.31 -12.28
CA PHE A 10 66.52 -26.52 -13.00
C PHE A 10 65.16 -26.54 -12.31
N VAL A 11 64.75 -27.68 -11.73
CA VAL A 11 63.52 -27.79 -10.93
C VAL A 11 63.64 -26.99 -9.63
N LEU A 12 64.78 -27.06 -8.92
CA LEU A 12 65.06 -26.23 -7.74
C LEU A 12 65.05 -24.73 -8.08
N LEU A 13 65.71 -24.33 -9.17
CA LEU A 13 65.69 -22.94 -9.63
C LEU A 13 64.30 -22.47 -10.06
N GLN A 14 63.50 -23.31 -10.71
CA GLN A 14 62.10 -22.96 -11.03
C GLN A 14 61.24 -22.82 -9.78
N GLN A 15 61.39 -23.68 -8.77
CA GLN A 15 60.68 -23.56 -7.49
C GLN A 15 61.03 -22.24 -6.78
N ILE A 16 62.31 -21.88 -6.73
CA ILE A 16 62.79 -20.61 -6.15
C ILE A 16 62.25 -19.40 -6.94
N VAL A 17 62.25 -19.46 -8.27
CA VAL A 17 61.74 -18.38 -9.14
C VAL A 17 60.21 -18.25 -9.08
N LEU A 18 59.47 -19.35 -8.89
CA LEU A 18 58.03 -19.36 -8.67
C LEU A 18 57.66 -18.76 -7.30
N ALA A 19 58.40 -19.10 -6.25
CA ALA A 19 58.27 -18.49 -4.93
C ALA A 19 58.55 -16.97 -4.99
N SER A 20 59.61 -16.54 -5.68
CA SER A 20 59.93 -15.11 -5.81
C SER A 20 58.99 -14.33 -6.72
N LYS A 21 58.30 -14.98 -7.67
CA LYS A 21 57.35 -14.30 -8.58
C LYS A 21 55.96 -14.09 -8.01
N ASN A 22 55.53 -14.93 -7.06
CA ASN A 22 54.18 -14.84 -6.50
C ASN A 22 54.08 -13.87 -5.30
N GLY A 23 55.18 -13.27 -4.85
CA GLY A 23 55.19 -12.30 -3.73
C GLY A 23 54.89 -12.89 -2.35
N VAL A 24 54.42 -14.14 -2.28
CA VAL A 24 54.21 -14.89 -1.04
C VAL A 24 55.56 -15.41 -0.55
N SER A 25 56.28 -14.56 0.19
CA SER A 25 57.29 -15.06 1.12
C SER A 25 56.60 -15.98 2.11
N PRO A 26 57.07 -17.23 2.34
CA PRO A 26 56.41 -18.13 3.27
C PRO A 26 56.56 -17.57 4.69
N SER A 27 55.45 -17.10 5.26
CA SER A 27 55.44 -16.49 6.59
C SER A 27 55.99 -17.48 7.64
N LYS A 28 56.97 -17.04 8.42
CA LYS A 28 57.66 -17.88 9.40
C LYS A 28 56.79 -18.04 10.65
N LEU A 29 56.63 -19.25 11.17
CA LEU A 29 55.90 -19.46 12.42
C LEU A 29 56.76 -19.10 13.63
N THR A 30 56.23 -18.25 14.53
CA THR A 30 56.75 -18.04 15.88
C THR A 30 55.65 -18.37 16.90
N THR A 31 56.04 -19.00 18.02
CA THR A 31 55.12 -19.45 19.06
C THR A 31 55.35 -18.70 20.35
N PHE A 32 54.26 -18.35 21.01
CA PHE A 32 54.27 -17.66 22.29
C PHE A 32 54.94 -18.50 23.39
N VAL A 33 55.67 -17.84 24.28
CA VAL A 33 56.34 -18.44 25.43
C VAL A 33 55.61 -17.98 26.69
N TRP A 34 54.85 -18.89 27.29
CA TRP A 34 54.13 -18.63 28.54
C TRP A 34 55.06 -18.17 29.66
N SER A 35 54.61 -17.15 30.42
CA SER A 35 55.30 -16.68 31.61
C SER A 35 54.29 -16.44 32.75
N ALA A 36 54.78 -16.47 33.99
CA ALA A 36 53.93 -16.32 35.17
C ALA A 36 53.20 -14.96 35.26
N SER A 37 53.69 -13.91 34.58
CA SER A 37 53.01 -12.61 34.55
C SER A 37 51.65 -12.67 33.83
N CYS A 38 51.49 -13.57 32.86
CA CYS A 38 50.23 -13.81 32.15
C CYS A 38 49.08 -14.22 33.09
N GLY A 39 49.37 -14.76 34.27
CA GLY A 39 48.35 -15.12 35.28
C GLY A 39 48.04 -14.03 36.30
N THR A 40 48.49 -12.78 36.07
CA THR A 40 48.33 -11.65 37.01
C THR A 40 47.45 -10.55 36.43
N GLU A 41 46.95 -9.62 37.25
CA GLU A 41 46.17 -8.45 36.78
C GLU A 41 46.97 -7.56 35.80
N ALA A 42 48.30 -7.50 35.94
CA ALA A 42 49.16 -6.76 35.01
C ALA A 42 49.25 -7.41 33.61
N GLY A 43 48.92 -8.70 33.52
CA GLY A 43 49.02 -9.50 32.31
C GLY A 43 50.44 -9.65 31.76
N CYS A 44 50.51 -10.14 30.52
CA CYS A 44 51.76 -10.25 29.78
C CYS A 44 51.63 -9.66 28.37
N ASP A 45 52.57 -8.77 28.05
CA ASP A 45 52.62 -8.06 26.78
C ASP A 45 53.22 -8.97 25.69
N ILE A 46 52.38 -9.34 24.72
CA ILE A 46 52.76 -10.19 23.59
C ILE A 46 53.59 -9.42 22.55
N THR A 47 53.76 -8.09 22.68
CA THR A 47 54.64 -7.31 21.80
C THR A 47 56.12 -7.35 22.23
N GLN A 48 56.43 -7.91 23.41
CA GLN A 48 57.80 -8.05 23.88
C GLN A 48 58.54 -9.20 23.17
N ALA A 49 59.79 -8.96 22.78
CA ALA A 49 60.61 -9.95 22.07
C ALA A 49 60.84 -11.26 22.87
N ASN A 50 60.84 -11.20 24.21
CA ASN A 50 60.99 -12.37 25.09
C ASN A 50 59.70 -13.19 25.26
N SER A 51 58.55 -12.71 24.76
CA SER A 51 57.28 -13.44 24.72
C SER A 51 57.24 -14.50 23.60
N TRP A 52 58.30 -14.65 22.81
CA TRP A 52 58.34 -15.50 21.60
C TRP A 52 59.54 -16.44 21.58
N ASN A 53 59.38 -17.61 20.95
CA ASN A 53 60.47 -18.57 20.77
C ASN A 53 61.54 -18.05 19.79
N ASP A 54 61.16 -17.28 18.78
CA ASP A 54 62.04 -16.46 17.96
C ASP A 54 61.96 -14.99 18.38
N THR A 55 62.91 -14.57 19.22
CA THR A 55 63.03 -13.19 19.71
C THR A 55 63.23 -12.14 18.60
N THR A 56 63.55 -12.55 17.37
CA THR A 56 63.70 -11.63 16.22
C THR A 56 62.39 -11.39 15.46
N ALA A 57 61.33 -12.16 15.76
CA ALA A 57 60.05 -12.07 15.07
C ALA A 57 59.37 -10.70 15.23
N ILE A 58 59.40 -10.11 16.43
CA ILE A 58 58.83 -8.77 16.68
C ILE A 58 59.45 -7.69 15.78
N GLY A 59 60.76 -7.79 15.51
CA GLY A 59 61.46 -6.84 14.62
C GLY A 59 61.16 -7.01 13.13
N ASN A 60 60.51 -8.10 12.73
CA ASN A 60 60.16 -8.45 11.35
C ASN A 60 58.71 -8.93 11.25
N SER A 61 57.82 -8.36 12.05
CA SER A 61 56.50 -8.91 12.37
C SER A 61 55.65 -9.26 11.15
N SER A 62 55.69 -8.46 10.08
CA SER A 62 54.98 -8.72 8.83
C SER A 62 55.43 -9.99 8.08
N GLU A 63 56.62 -10.54 8.37
CA GLU A 63 57.09 -11.82 7.81
C GLU A 63 56.64 -13.05 8.62
N TYR A 64 55.96 -12.88 9.76
CA TYR A 64 55.72 -13.96 10.72
C TYR A 64 54.23 -14.24 10.97
N ILE A 65 53.93 -15.53 11.17
CA ILE A 65 52.69 -16.01 11.81
C ILE A 65 52.98 -16.09 13.31
N PHE A 66 52.27 -15.31 14.10
CA PHE A 66 52.37 -15.30 15.56
C PHE A 66 51.28 -16.19 16.14
N GLN A 67 51.67 -17.29 16.78
CA GLN A 67 50.75 -18.24 17.40
C GLN A 67 50.86 -18.18 18.93
N VAL A 68 49.82 -17.65 19.57
CA VAL A 68 49.59 -17.77 21.01
C VAL A 68 48.65 -18.97 21.24
N ASP A 69 49.11 -19.96 21.99
CA ASP A 69 48.26 -21.04 22.49
C ASP A 69 48.45 -21.16 24.00
N VAL A 70 47.39 -20.78 24.72
CA VAL A 70 47.28 -20.87 26.19
C VAL A 70 46.10 -21.75 26.61
N SER A 71 45.52 -22.52 25.67
CA SER A 71 44.37 -23.40 25.90
C SER A 71 44.63 -24.48 26.97
N GLY A 72 45.90 -24.91 27.12
CA GLY A 72 46.33 -25.86 28.15
C GLY A 72 46.62 -25.26 29.54
N GLN A 73 46.44 -23.95 29.74
CA GLN A 73 46.70 -23.27 31.01
C GLN A 73 45.44 -23.20 31.89
N ALA A 74 45.62 -23.26 33.21
CA ALA A 74 44.53 -23.20 34.19
C ALA A 74 44.55 -21.89 34.98
N GLY A 75 43.38 -21.25 35.11
CA GLY A 75 43.19 -19.99 35.84
C GLY A 75 42.83 -18.82 34.93
N ILE A 76 42.88 -17.61 35.48
CA ILE A 76 42.71 -16.35 34.72
C ILE A 76 43.99 -16.08 33.93
N ILE A 77 43.83 -15.69 32.67
CA ILE A 77 44.95 -15.40 31.76
C ILE A 77 44.72 -14.01 31.17
N ASN A 78 45.67 -13.09 31.38
CA ASN A 78 45.63 -11.74 30.85
C ASN A 78 46.79 -11.54 29.87
N LEU A 79 46.45 -11.46 28.59
CA LEU A 79 47.34 -11.09 27.49
C LEU A 79 47.17 -9.59 27.20
N MET A 80 48.24 -8.95 26.75
CA MET A 80 48.20 -7.53 26.36
C MET A 80 48.91 -7.31 25.03
N ILE A 81 48.39 -6.43 24.19
CA ILE A 81 49.14 -5.82 23.08
C ILE A 81 49.36 -4.36 23.48
N ALA A 82 50.55 -4.06 24.04
CA ALA A 82 50.82 -2.77 24.65
C ALA A 82 51.47 -1.75 23.70
N SER A 83 51.82 -2.16 22.47
CA SER A 83 52.49 -1.31 21.48
C SER A 83 52.13 -1.72 20.05
N ALA A 84 52.48 -0.87 19.07
CA ALA A 84 52.16 -1.09 17.66
C ALA A 84 52.71 -2.44 17.14
N PHE A 85 51.82 -3.29 16.64
CA PHE A 85 52.09 -4.69 16.34
C PHE A 85 51.40 -5.11 15.04
N ALA A 86 52.19 -5.22 13.96
CA ALA A 86 51.74 -5.61 12.62
C ALA A 86 52.22 -7.04 12.25
N PRO A 87 51.69 -8.09 12.88
CA PRO A 87 52.04 -9.49 12.60
C PRO A 87 51.52 -9.89 11.21
N GLY A 88 52.30 -10.65 10.44
CA GLY A 88 51.87 -11.18 9.14
C GLY A 88 50.59 -12.02 9.22
N GLN A 89 50.41 -12.76 10.31
CA GLN A 89 49.15 -13.32 10.79
C GLN A 89 49.18 -13.45 12.32
N LEU A 90 48.03 -13.35 13.00
CA LEU A 90 47.91 -13.56 14.45
C LEU A 90 46.86 -14.64 14.76
N TYR A 91 47.27 -15.66 15.51
CA TYR A 91 46.39 -16.68 16.07
C TYR A 91 46.50 -16.65 17.59
N ILE A 92 45.38 -16.53 18.30
CA ILE A 92 45.34 -16.66 19.76
C ILE A 92 44.26 -17.65 20.16
N SER A 93 44.64 -18.77 20.76
CA SER A 93 43.74 -19.75 21.35
C SER A 93 43.94 -19.85 22.86
N GLY A 94 42.85 -19.91 23.61
CA GLY A 94 42.84 -19.87 25.07
C GLY A 94 41.70 -20.66 25.71
N THR A 95 41.20 -20.10 26.81
CA THR A 95 40.09 -20.63 27.62
C THR A 95 39.13 -19.50 27.98
N SER A 96 37.93 -19.80 28.46
CA SER A 96 36.93 -18.80 28.89
C SER A 96 37.42 -17.73 29.89
N ASN A 97 38.52 -17.98 30.61
CA ASN A 97 39.13 -17.00 31.52
C ASN A 97 40.31 -16.23 30.88
N THR A 98 40.45 -16.26 29.55
CA THR A 98 41.53 -15.60 28.80
C THR A 98 41.05 -14.26 28.28
N THR A 99 41.63 -13.18 28.79
CA THR A 99 41.43 -11.81 28.29
C THR A 99 42.63 -11.37 27.46
N LEU A 100 42.37 -10.74 26.32
CA LEU A 100 43.35 -9.98 25.53
C LEU A 100 42.97 -8.51 25.59
N THR A 101 43.80 -7.68 26.23
CA THR A 101 43.65 -6.22 26.22
C THR A 101 44.54 -5.61 25.15
N ILE A 102 43.97 -4.82 24.26
CA ILE A 102 44.72 -4.09 23.22
C ILE A 102 44.70 -2.61 23.63
N ASN A 103 45.88 -2.02 23.78
CA ASN A 103 46.02 -0.63 24.24
C ASN A 103 45.99 0.36 23.06
N GLU A 104 45.56 1.58 23.38
CA GLU A 104 45.56 2.73 22.48
C GLU A 104 46.83 2.88 21.63
N ASN A 105 46.66 3.28 20.37
CA ASN A 105 47.70 3.41 19.32
C ASN A 105 48.22 2.09 18.69
N THR A 106 47.62 0.95 18.99
CA THR A 106 47.90 -0.30 18.27
C THR A 106 47.15 -0.33 16.93
N ASN A 107 47.82 -0.74 15.84
CA ASN A 107 47.17 -1.13 14.59
C ASN A 107 47.61 -2.56 14.24
N ILE A 108 46.64 -3.43 13.98
CA ILE A 108 46.84 -4.83 13.56
C ILE A 108 46.20 -4.96 12.17
N ASP A 109 47.02 -5.05 11.13
CA ASP A 109 46.61 -4.83 9.73
C ASP A 109 46.51 -6.11 8.88
N GLN A 110 46.48 -7.30 9.51
CA GLN A 110 46.49 -8.61 8.84
C GLN A 110 45.41 -9.58 9.39
N LEU A 111 45.43 -10.83 8.91
CA LEU A 111 44.53 -11.90 9.32
C LEU A 111 44.66 -12.23 10.82
N CYS A 112 43.55 -12.14 11.55
CA CYS A 112 43.49 -12.43 12.98
C CYS A 112 42.40 -13.46 13.32
N THR A 113 42.76 -14.48 14.09
CA THR A 113 41.84 -15.50 14.60
C THR A 113 41.94 -15.58 16.12
N PHE A 114 40.79 -15.47 16.79
CA PHE A 114 40.67 -15.59 18.24
C PHE A 114 39.78 -16.78 18.59
N GLU A 115 40.30 -17.70 19.40
CA GLU A 115 39.62 -18.93 19.82
C GLU A 115 39.54 -19.01 21.36
N ASN A 116 38.33 -18.94 21.93
CA ASN A 116 38.09 -18.89 23.38
C ASN A 116 38.91 -17.79 24.08
N VAL A 117 38.81 -16.54 23.60
CA VAL A 117 39.50 -15.38 24.17
C VAL A 117 38.55 -14.19 24.22
N GLN A 118 38.38 -13.59 25.40
CA GLN A 118 37.75 -12.29 25.55
C GLN A 118 38.69 -11.20 25.04
N VAL A 119 38.39 -10.61 23.88
CA VAL A 119 39.13 -9.44 23.39
C VAL A 119 38.48 -8.17 23.92
N ASN A 120 39.27 -7.35 24.63
CA ASN A 120 38.94 -6.00 25.08
C ASN A 120 39.81 -4.99 24.33
N ALA A 121 39.21 -3.91 23.84
CA ALA A 121 39.91 -2.77 23.27
C ALA A 121 39.33 -1.46 23.80
N ASP A 122 40.23 -0.51 24.08
CA ASP A 122 39.98 0.83 24.60
C ASP A 122 41.01 1.78 23.95
N GLY A 123 40.56 2.67 23.07
CA GLY A 123 41.39 3.58 22.26
C GLY A 123 42.05 2.98 21.00
N VAL A 124 41.56 1.85 20.48
CA VAL A 124 42.18 1.07 19.38
C VAL A 124 41.39 1.10 18.07
N GLN A 125 42.02 1.60 17.02
CA GLN A 125 41.55 1.41 15.65
C GLN A 125 41.96 0.02 15.11
N PHE A 126 40.99 -0.84 14.81
CA PHE A 126 41.24 -2.15 14.21
C PHE A 126 41.20 -2.11 12.67
N VAL A 127 42.09 -2.82 11.98
CA VAL A 127 42.11 -2.91 10.49
C VAL A 127 42.33 -4.37 10.06
N PHE A 128 41.40 -5.26 10.43
CA PHE A 128 41.53 -6.68 10.10
C PHE A 128 41.34 -6.93 8.60
N GLY A 129 42.21 -7.76 8.00
CA GLY A 129 41.94 -8.32 6.66
C GLY A 129 40.77 -9.32 6.69
N MET A 130 40.69 -10.11 7.77
CA MET A 130 39.55 -10.95 8.13
C MET A 130 39.62 -11.22 9.64
N LEU A 131 38.47 -11.20 10.30
CA LEU A 131 38.33 -11.51 11.73
C LEU A 131 37.43 -12.74 11.88
N ASN A 132 37.96 -13.82 12.46
CA ASN A 132 37.19 -15.01 12.79
C ASN A 132 37.26 -15.28 14.30
N THR A 133 36.10 -15.40 14.94
CA THR A 133 36.00 -15.69 16.38
C THR A 133 35.21 -16.95 16.67
N MET A 134 35.82 -17.85 17.44
CA MET A 134 35.27 -19.15 17.81
C MET A 134 35.32 -19.29 19.33
N GLY A 135 34.21 -19.55 20.03
CA GLY A 135 34.19 -19.54 21.50
C GLY A 135 33.89 -18.17 22.12
N GLU A 136 34.23 -17.94 23.39
CA GLU A 136 33.67 -16.83 24.18
C GLU A 136 34.00 -15.37 23.75
N THR A 137 33.35 -14.42 24.43
CA THR A 137 32.86 -13.09 24.00
C THR A 137 33.88 -12.02 23.58
N ILE A 138 33.63 -11.27 22.50
CA ILE A 138 34.31 -9.99 22.20
C ILE A 138 33.57 -8.79 22.84
N LEU A 139 34.31 -7.85 23.42
CA LEU A 139 33.80 -6.60 24.01
C LEU A 139 34.59 -5.38 23.52
N VAL A 140 33.92 -4.38 22.95
CA VAL A 140 34.56 -3.13 22.47
C VAL A 140 33.93 -1.91 23.14
N PHE A 141 34.77 -1.04 23.71
CA PHE A 141 34.34 0.15 24.46
C PHE A 141 35.11 1.42 24.03
N LYS A 142 34.37 2.52 24.07
CA LYS A 142 34.80 3.94 24.08
C LYS A 142 35.74 4.46 22.97
N GLY A 143 35.10 5.04 21.94
CA GLY A 143 35.71 6.05 21.07
C GLY A 143 36.26 5.55 19.74
N ASP A 144 36.25 4.24 19.53
CA ASP A 144 37.02 3.60 18.46
C ASP A 144 36.22 3.22 17.23
N SER A 145 36.96 3.05 16.14
CA SER A 145 36.46 2.58 14.86
C SER A 145 37.27 1.38 14.36
N ILE A 146 36.60 0.35 13.83
CA ILE A 146 37.23 -0.70 13.01
C ILE A 146 37.12 -0.26 11.54
N VAL A 147 38.20 -0.20 10.77
CA VAL A 147 38.35 0.80 9.68
C VAL A 147 38.82 0.24 8.32
N TYR A 148 38.14 0.72 7.27
CA TYR A 148 38.55 1.03 5.89
C TYR A 148 39.67 0.25 5.15
N SER A 149 39.30 -0.10 3.90
CA SER A 149 40.14 0.09 2.70
C SER A 149 39.21 0.48 1.51
N SER A 150 39.63 1.15 0.42
CA SER A 150 40.97 1.62 0.05
C SER A 150 41.06 3.00 -0.64
N ASP A 151 39.96 3.63 -1.12
CA ASP A 151 40.02 4.85 -1.96
C ASP A 151 38.94 5.95 -1.67
N VAL A 152 38.54 6.16 -0.41
CA VAL A 152 37.51 7.16 -0.01
C VAL A 152 38.11 8.27 0.85
N GLN A 153 38.26 9.47 0.29
CA GLN A 153 38.51 10.68 1.08
C GLN A 153 37.22 11.21 1.73
N PRO A 154 37.19 11.39 3.07
CA PRO A 154 36.23 12.28 3.73
C PRO A 154 36.78 13.72 3.75
N GLN A 155 37.03 14.33 2.59
CA GLN A 155 37.31 15.77 2.50
C GLN A 155 36.19 16.51 1.76
N LYS A 156 35.52 17.40 2.49
CA LYS A 156 34.56 18.38 1.96
C LYS A 156 35.22 19.30 0.92
N LYS A 157 35.20 18.92 -0.35
CA LYS A 157 35.34 19.87 -1.47
C LYS A 157 34.31 19.60 -2.55
N LYS A 158 33.45 20.60 -2.78
CA LYS A 158 32.68 20.71 -4.02
C LYS A 158 33.67 20.80 -5.19
N SER A 159 33.76 19.76 -5.99
CA SER A 159 34.22 19.85 -7.38
C SER A 159 33.50 18.78 -8.19
N THR A 160 32.82 19.21 -9.24
CA THR A 160 32.29 18.33 -10.28
C THR A 160 33.45 17.70 -11.08
N ASP A 161 33.14 16.59 -11.75
CA ASP A 161 33.98 15.85 -12.71
C ASP A 161 35.24 15.13 -12.21
N ILE A 162 35.05 13.87 -11.76
CA ILE A 162 36.04 12.80 -11.98
C ILE A 162 35.29 11.55 -12.48
N LYS A 163 35.70 11.01 -13.64
CA LYS A 163 35.18 9.74 -14.19
C LYS A 163 35.84 8.53 -13.50
N PRO A 164 35.14 7.41 -13.30
CA PRO A 164 35.73 6.22 -12.70
C PRO A 164 36.79 5.61 -13.62
N LYS A 165 38.01 5.41 -13.08
CA LYS A 165 38.96 4.43 -13.61
C LYS A 165 38.74 3.10 -12.89
N ALA A 166 38.79 2.00 -13.63
CA ALA A 166 38.54 0.68 -13.08
C ALA A 166 39.72 0.17 -12.23
N SER A 167 39.40 -0.27 -11.00
CA SER A 167 40.16 -1.13 -10.09
C SER A 167 41.54 -0.64 -9.62
N PRO A 168 41.78 -0.69 -8.30
CA PRO A 168 42.38 -1.88 -7.72
C PRO A 168 41.37 -2.76 -6.98
N THR A 169 41.74 -4.01 -6.70
CA THR A 169 40.96 -4.93 -5.88
C THR A 169 40.98 -4.47 -4.42
N THR A 170 39.91 -3.83 -3.97
CA THR A 170 39.72 -3.48 -2.56
C THR A 170 39.81 -4.75 -1.70
N PRO A 171 40.62 -4.78 -0.63
CA PRO A 171 40.60 -5.88 0.33
C PRO A 171 39.20 -6.03 0.93
N VAL A 172 38.62 -7.22 0.81
CA VAL A 172 37.30 -7.55 1.37
C VAL A 172 37.50 -7.87 2.85
N ILE A 173 37.31 -6.87 3.72
CA ILE A 173 37.23 -7.08 5.17
C ILE A 173 35.96 -7.90 5.45
N SER A 174 36.13 -9.13 5.94
CA SER A 174 35.02 -9.99 6.40
C SER A 174 35.16 -10.25 7.89
N VAL A 175 34.07 -10.04 8.63
CA VAL A 175 33.96 -10.36 10.06
C VAL A 175 32.99 -11.52 10.21
N ASN A 176 33.46 -12.64 10.76
CA ASN A 176 32.64 -13.83 10.97
C ASN A 176 32.46 -14.07 12.47
N VAL A 177 31.24 -13.83 12.96
CA VAL A 177 30.88 -13.89 14.38
C VAL A 177 30.18 -15.22 14.64
N ASN A 178 30.90 -16.21 15.17
CA ASN A 178 30.33 -17.53 15.50
C ASN A 178 29.88 -17.65 16.97
N SER A 179 29.99 -16.56 17.73
CA SER A 179 29.75 -16.51 19.17
C SER A 179 29.20 -15.13 19.58
N THR A 180 29.53 -14.58 20.74
CA THR A 180 28.96 -13.30 21.21
C THR A 180 29.93 -12.14 20.95
N MET A 181 29.45 -11.07 20.31
CA MET A 181 30.17 -9.82 20.12
C MET A 181 29.31 -8.63 20.60
N ASN A 182 29.84 -7.83 21.52
CA ASN A 182 29.13 -6.71 22.13
C ASN A 182 29.83 -5.38 21.84
N PHE A 183 29.10 -4.43 21.28
CA PHE A 183 29.54 -3.05 21.11
C PHE A 183 28.80 -2.16 22.10
N GLN A 184 29.52 -1.32 22.83
CA GLN A 184 28.93 -0.35 23.76
C GLN A 184 29.64 1.02 23.65
N ASP A 185 29.20 2.00 24.44
CA ASP A 185 29.88 3.30 24.67
C ASP A 185 30.42 4.01 23.41
N SER A 186 29.59 4.07 22.38
CA SER A 186 29.85 4.78 21.11
C SER A 186 30.91 4.14 20.19
N ALA A 187 31.26 2.87 20.40
CA ALA A 187 32.12 2.12 19.47
C ALA A 187 31.53 1.99 18.06
N GLN A 188 32.40 1.92 17.04
CA GLN A 188 32.02 1.85 15.63
C GLN A 188 32.74 0.69 14.91
N LEU A 189 32.02 -0.06 14.07
CA LEU A 189 32.60 -1.09 13.19
C LEU A 189 32.29 -0.75 11.73
N PHE A 190 33.32 -0.51 10.92
CA PHE A 190 33.24 -0.40 9.47
C PHE A 190 33.89 -1.63 8.82
N THR A 191 33.12 -2.39 8.04
CA THR A 191 33.58 -3.62 7.35
C THR A 191 33.02 -3.68 5.92
N SER A 192 33.45 -4.64 5.10
CA SER A 192 32.83 -4.86 3.77
C SER A 192 31.79 -5.98 3.81
N ASN A 193 32.03 -7.01 4.62
CA ASN A 193 31.10 -8.10 4.91
C ASN A 193 31.08 -8.40 6.41
N ILE A 194 29.92 -8.77 6.94
CA ILE A 194 29.79 -9.38 8.26
C ILE A 194 28.79 -10.54 8.20
N GLU A 195 29.20 -11.68 8.73
CA GLU A 195 28.41 -12.90 8.83
C GLU A 195 28.20 -13.23 10.31
N ILE A 196 26.94 -13.27 10.74
CA ILE A 196 26.54 -13.38 12.14
C ILE A 196 25.87 -14.74 12.34
N LEU A 197 26.67 -15.72 12.76
CA LEU A 197 26.23 -17.09 13.12
C LEU A 197 26.01 -17.24 14.64
N GLY A 198 26.55 -16.33 15.43
CA GLY A 198 26.33 -16.18 16.88
C GLY A 198 25.49 -14.94 17.22
N THR A 199 25.72 -14.36 18.40
CA THR A 199 24.99 -13.18 18.90
C THR A 199 25.78 -11.89 18.69
N VAL A 200 25.17 -10.85 18.09
CA VAL A 200 25.74 -9.48 18.10
C VAL A 200 24.77 -8.51 18.80
N ASN A 201 25.29 -7.72 19.73
CA ASN A 201 24.54 -6.69 20.44
C ASN A 201 25.18 -5.30 20.21
N LEU A 202 24.42 -4.37 19.63
CA LEU A 202 24.79 -2.96 19.48
C LEU A 202 24.07 -2.12 20.56
N ILE A 203 24.80 -1.67 21.57
CA ILE A 203 24.26 -0.99 22.76
C ILE A 203 24.81 0.45 22.82
N SER A 204 24.09 1.37 23.47
CA SER A 204 24.48 2.80 23.57
C SER A 204 24.60 3.44 22.17
N GLN A 205 25.41 4.48 21.98
CA GLN A 205 25.49 5.24 20.72
C GLN A 205 26.36 4.57 19.64
N THR A 206 26.28 3.25 19.50
CA THR A 206 27.15 2.46 18.62
C THR A 206 26.69 2.47 17.16
N LEU A 207 27.64 2.24 16.25
CA LEU A 207 27.41 2.20 14.80
C LEU A 207 28.06 0.97 14.17
N LEU A 208 27.26 0.12 13.53
CA LEU A 208 27.73 -0.90 12.60
C LEU A 208 27.53 -0.41 11.16
N GLN A 209 28.60 -0.33 10.38
CA GLN A 209 28.55 -0.07 8.95
C GLN A 209 29.21 -1.19 8.14
N ALA A 210 28.49 -1.78 7.19
CA ALA A 210 29.00 -2.87 6.35
C ALA A 210 28.42 -2.79 4.93
N SER A 211 29.15 -3.15 3.86
CA SER A 211 28.47 -3.27 2.56
C SER A 211 27.48 -4.45 2.55
N ILE A 212 27.86 -5.60 3.11
CA ILE A 212 27.00 -6.79 3.21
C ILE A 212 26.89 -7.22 4.68
N VAL A 213 25.67 -7.48 5.15
CA VAL A 213 25.35 -8.05 6.46
C VAL A 213 24.53 -9.32 6.24
N ASN A 214 24.99 -10.46 6.78
CA ASN A 214 24.23 -11.71 6.78
C ASN A 214 23.99 -12.15 8.22
N ILE A 215 22.74 -12.32 8.62
CA ILE A 215 22.31 -12.67 9.98
C ILE A 215 21.61 -14.03 9.96
N GLN A 216 22.19 -15.01 10.64
CA GLN A 216 21.65 -16.37 10.77
C GLN A 216 21.32 -16.75 12.22
N SER A 217 21.48 -15.82 13.15
CA SER A 217 21.38 -16.01 14.59
C SER A 217 21.05 -14.68 15.29
N ASN A 218 21.10 -14.65 16.62
CA ASN A 218 20.58 -13.53 17.43
C ASN A 218 21.27 -12.19 17.11
N PHE A 219 20.46 -11.15 16.92
CA PHE A 219 20.93 -9.80 16.63
C PHE A 219 20.07 -8.78 17.36
N TYR A 220 20.71 -7.87 18.10
CA TYR A 220 20.06 -6.84 18.87
C TYR A 220 20.69 -5.47 18.60
N ILE A 221 19.85 -4.48 18.32
CA ILE A 221 20.25 -3.07 18.28
C ILE A 221 19.40 -2.30 19.29
N SER A 222 20.05 -1.67 20.27
CA SER A 222 19.38 -0.82 21.26
C SER A 222 18.85 0.48 20.64
N PRO A 223 17.86 1.16 21.26
CA PRO A 223 17.22 2.35 20.69
C PRO A 223 18.15 3.52 20.32
N SER A 224 19.33 3.62 20.95
CA SER A 224 20.33 4.66 20.68
C SER A 224 21.45 4.23 19.71
N ALA A 225 21.48 2.96 19.33
CA ALA A 225 22.44 2.39 18.40
C ALA A 225 21.94 2.43 16.96
N SER A 226 22.84 2.17 16.01
CA SER A 226 22.55 2.26 14.58
C SER A 226 23.29 1.22 13.74
N MET A 227 22.68 0.83 12.62
CA MET A 227 23.31 0.03 11.58
C MET A 227 23.04 0.65 10.20
N ALA A 228 24.08 0.72 9.38
CA ALA A 228 24.00 1.14 7.99
C ALA A 228 24.65 0.07 7.09
N CYS A 229 23.96 -0.40 6.06
CA CYS A 229 24.57 -1.30 5.10
C CYS A 229 24.09 -1.09 3.66
N ASP A 230 24.75 -1.71 2.68
CA ASP A 230 24.22 -1.73 1.31
C ASP A 230 23.21 -2.87 1.14
N GLN A 231 23.52 -4.06 1.68
CA GLN A 231 22.69 -5.25 1.62
C GLN A 231 22.59 -5.92 2.99
N LEU A 232 21.40 -6.36 3.36
CA LEU A 232 21.10 -7.10 4.58
C LEU A 232 20.30 -8.36 4.24
N THR A 233 20.80 -9.53 4.62
CA THR A 233 20.07 -10.79 4.56
C THR A 233 19.88 -11.32 5.97
N VAL A 234 18.65 -11.71 6.31
CA VAL A 234 18.31 -12.32 7.58
C VAL A 234 17.63 -13.66 7.32
N SER A 235 18.29 -14.74 7.73
CA SER A 235 17.90 -16.13 7.48
C SER A 235 18.17 -16.97 8.75
N VAL A 236 17.34 -16.76 9.78
CA VAL A 236 17.44 -17.43 11.07
C VAL A 236 16.54 -18.65 11.08
N THR A 237 17.12 -19.84 11.29
CA THR A 237 16.38 -21.10 11.32
C THR A 237 15.50 -21.27 12.56
N GLU A 238 14.46 -22.11 12.42
CA GLU A 238 13.45 -22.39 13.46
C GLU A 238 14.06 -22.65 14.85
N GLY A 239 13.53 -21.96 15.86
CA GLY A 239 13.88 -22.15 17.28
C GLY A 239 14.62 -20.99 17.93
N SER A 240 15.07 -20.00 17.15
CA SER A 240 15.65 -18.76 17.67
C SER A 240 14.56 -17.75 18.07
N PRO A 241 14.81 -16.87 19.08
CA PRO A 241 13.88 -15.80 19.42
C PRO A 241 13.73 -14.78 18.28
N THR A 242 12.59 -14.10 18.24
CA THR A 242 12.31 -12.97 17.36
C THR A 242 13.46 -11.96 17.42
N LEU A 243 14.04 -11.62 16.26
CA LEU A 243 15.08 -10.61 16.18
C LEU A 243 14.50 -9.23 16.48
N LEU A 244 15.15 -8.44 17.33
CA LEU A 244 14.66 -7.13 17.76
C LEU A 244 15.69 -6.03 17.49
N ILE A 245 15.37 -5.18 16.51
CA ILE A 245 16.19 -4.04 16.08
C ILE A 245 15.48 -2.75 16.51
N MET A 246 15.76 -2.27 17.71
CA MET A 246 15.11 -1.07 18.27
C MET A 246 15.75 0.24 17.81
N GLY A 247 17.00 0.18 17.33
CA GLY A 247 17.74 1.35 16.84
C GLY A 247 17.39 1.75 15.40
N ASN A 248 18.25 2.57 14.80
CA ASN A 248 18.10 3.03 13.42
C ASN A 248 18.79 2.07 12.43
N MET A 249 18.04 1.55 11.46
CA MET A 249 18.55 0.70 10.39
C MET A 249 18.41 1.39 9.02
N THR A 250 19.52 1.51 8.29
CA THR A 250 19.55 2.01 6.91
C THR A 250 20.14 0.93 6.00
N VAL A 251 19.45 0.56 4.93
CA VAL A 251 19.92 -0.43 3.96
C VAL A 251 19.86 0.18 2.55
N ASN A 252 21.00 0.49 1.93
CA ASN A 252 21.07 1.33 0.73
C ASN A 252 20.59 0.65 -0.56
N GLN A 253 20.43 -0.68 -0.58
CA GLN A 253 20.01 -1.42 -1.78
C GLN A 253 18.90 -2.43 -1.47
N LEU A 254 19.20 -3.49 -0.69
CA LEU A 254 18.33 -4.65 -0.55
C LEU A 254 18.33 -5.22 0.87
N PHE A 255 17.14 -5.38 1.44
CA PHE A 255 16.90 -6.12 2.68
C PHE A 255 16.08 -7.39 2.38
N GLN A 256 16.60 -8.56 2.77
CA GLN A 256 15.94 -9.85 2.59
C GLN A 256 15.64 -10.50 3.94
N VAL A 257 14.40 -10.97 4.11
CA VAL A 257 13.95 -11.76 5.27
C VAL A 257 13.51 -13.14 4.76
N MET A 258 14.16 -14.20 5.26
CA MET A 258 14.12 -15.54 4.69
C MET A 258 14.06 -16.65 5.75
N ASP A 259 13.72 -17.86 5.32
CA ASP A 259 13.88 -19.12 6.06
C ASP A 259 13.10 -19.21 7.38
N HIS A 260 11.85 -18.72 7.39
CA HIS A 260 10.96 -18.65 8.56
C HIS A 260 11.36 -17.61 9.62
N THR A 261 12.20 -16.64 9.25
CA THR A 261 12.62 -15.55 10.14
C THR A 261 11.42 -14.71 10.59
N GLN A 262 11.37 -14.40 11.88
CA GLN A 262 10.53 -13.34 12.44
C GLN A 262 11.41 -12.23 13.00
N ILE A 263 11.24 -11.02 12.48
CA ILE A 263 12.03 -9.85 12.86
C ILE A 263 11.11 -8.65 13.16
N SER A 264 11.38 -7.95 14.27
CA SER A 264 10.76 -6.67 14.60
C SER A 264 11.82 -5.56 14.52
N VAL A 265 11.47 -4.46 13.87
CA VAL A 265 12.33 -3.27 13.68
C VAL A 265 11.56 -2.02 14.09
N ASN A 266 12.21 -1.05 14.73
CA ASN A 266 11.59 0.27 14.95
C ASN A 266 11.73 1.16 13.71
N ASN A 267 12.97 1.45 13.30
CA ASN A 267 13.24 2.42 12.25
C ASN A 267 14.01 1.78 11.09
N LEU A 268 13.41 1.74 9.91
CA LEU A 268 13.94 1.08 8.71
C LEU A 268 13.79 1.96 7.47
N ASN A 269 14.90 2.43 6.93
CA ASN A 269 14.95 3.05 5.60
C ASN A 269 15.63 2.10 4.61
N VAL A 270 14.91 1.70 3.55
CA VAL A 270 15.43 0.75 2.55
C VAL A 270 14.76 0.87 1.18
N PRO A 271 15.51 1.01 0.06
CA PRO A 271 14.92 1.09 -1.27
C PRO A 271 14.22 -0.18 -1.75
N SER A 272 14.62 -1.37 -1.30
CA SER A 272 13.98 -2.65 -1.69
C SER A 272 13.96 -3.70 -0.58
N ILE A 273 12.78 -4.24 -0.27
CA ILE A 273 12.61 -5.41 0.62
C ILE A 273 12.16 -6.64 -0.17
N TYR A 274 12.71 -7.81 0.20
CA TYR A 274 12.16 -9.12 -0.12
C TYR A 274 11.79 -9.87 1.18
N ILE A 275 10.52 -10.30 1.31
CA ILE A 275 10.04 -11.17 2.41
C ILE A 275 9.57 -12.49 1.79
N ASP A 276 10.21 -13.60 2.15
CA ASP A 276 9.81 -14.92 1.66
C ASP A 276 8.47 -15.40 2.23
N SER A 277 7.93 -16.51 1.71
CA SER A 277 6.56 -16.96 2.04
C SER A 277 6.36 -17.51 3.46
N THR A 278 7.41 -17.69 4.26
CA THR A 278 7.30 -18.23 5.62
C THR A 278 7.80 -17.28 6.69
N SER A 279 8.39 -16.15 6.28
CA SER A 279 8.93 -15.13 7.17
C SER A 279 7.96 -13.97 7.43
N SER A 280 8.24 -13.20 8.47
CA SER A 280 7.53 -11.93 8.74
C SER A 280 8.45 -10.81 9.21
N LEU A 281 8.19 -9.61 8.71
CA LEU A 281 8.76 -8.35 9.18
C LEU A 281 7.67 -7.58 9.94
N THR A 282 7.96 -7.15 11.16
CA THR A 282 7.13 -6.22 11.92
C THR A 282 7.88 -4.89 12.05
N ILE A 283 7.21 -3.78 11.75
CA ILE A 283 7.68 -2.42 11.98
C ILE A 283 6.86 -1.87 13.13
N GLU A 284 7.50 -1.62 14.28
CA GLU A 284 6.81 -1.32 15.54
C GLU A 284 7.39 -0.07 16.23
N ASN A 285 6.54 0.86 16.69
CA ASN A 285 6.94 2.05 17.44
C ASN A 285 8.07 2.88 16.77
N GLY A 286 8.02 3.09 15.45
CA GLY A 286 9.06 3.86 14.75
C GLY A 286 8.65 4.43 13.39
N THR A 287 9.65 4.86 12.61
CA THR A 287 9.47 5.48 11.28
C THR A 287 10.23 4.70 10.22
N SER A 288 9.54 4.34 9.13
CA SER A 288 10.14 3.55 8.05
C SER A 288 9.70 3.98 6.66
N GLU A 289 10.61 3.87 5.68
CA GLU A 289 10.40 4.24 4.28
C GLU A 289 10.89 3.12 3.36
N ILE A 290 10.04 2.68 2.43
CA ILE A 290 10.31 1.63 1.45
C ILE A 290 9.93 2.11 0.04
N SER A 291 10.84 1.97 -0.93
CA SER A 291 10.56 2.31 -2.33
C SER A 291 10.11 1.12 -3.19
N SER A 292 10.40 -0.12 -2.77
CA SER A 292 10.05 -1.35 -3.50
C SER A 292 9.89 -2.50 -2.51
N LEU A 293 8.84 -3.32 -2.68
CA LEU A 293 8.51 -4.41 -1.78
C LEU A 293 8.07 -5.64 -2.58
N VAL A 294 8.82 -6.73 -2.42
CA VAL A 294 8.44 -8.07 -2.89
C VAL A 294 8.04 -8.89 -1.66
N MET A 295 6.74 -9.01 -1.45
CA MET A 295 6.18 -9.65 -0.25
C MET A 295 5.47 -10.96 -0.61
N LEU A 296 6.07 -12.08 -0.22
CA LEU A 296 5.44 -13.41 -0.27
C LEU A 296 4.94 -13.86 1.11
N GLY A 297 5.55 -13.38 2.19
CA GLY A 297 5.13 -13.57 3.59
C GLY A 297 4.49 -12.31 4.16
N ASN A 298 4.69 -12.03 5.44
CA ASN A 298 3.91 -11.00 6.15
C ASN A 298 4.72 -9.73 6.46
N LEU A 299 4.11 -8.56 6.25
CA LEU A 299 4.56 -7.26 6.74
C LEU A 299 3.52 -6.70 7.72
N ASN A 300 3.91 -6.47 8.96
CA ASN A 300 3.05 -5.88 9.99
C ASN A 300 3.55 -4.46 10.33
N ILE A 301 2.66 -3.48 10.44
CA ILE A 301 2.97 -2.10 10.85
C ILE A 301 2.18 -1.81 12.14
N VAL A 302 2.85 -1.48 13.24
CA VAL A 302 2.23 -1.31 14.57
C VAL A 302 2.68 0.00 15.19
N ASP A 303 1.75 0.86 15.59
CA ASP A 303 2.01 2.18 16.22
C ASP A 303 3.15 2.97 15.54
N SER A 304 3.20 2.94 14.20
CA SER A 304 4.35 3.43 13.42
C SER A 304 3.97 4.40 12.30
N THR A 305 4.93 5.22 11.88
CA THR A 305 4.85 6.00 10.63
C THR A 305 5.53 5.22 9.51
N PHE A 306 4.80 4.92 8.43
CA PHE A 306 5.29 4.06 7.37
C PHE A 306 4.99 4.64 5.98
N VAL A 307 5.99 4.69 5.11
CA VAL A 307 5.87 5.16 3.73
C VAL A 307 6.21 4.03 2.76
N LEU A 308 5.27 3.67 1.88
CA LEU A 308 5.52 2.80 0.73
C LEU A 308 5.32 3.63 -0.55
N ALA A 309 6.43 4.12 -1.11
CA ALA A 309 6.43 5.08 -2.21
C ALA A 309 7.38 4.67 -3.34
N SER A 310 6.82 4.14 -4.43
CA SER A 310 7.59 3.68 -5.57
C SER A 310 7.64 4.72 -6.70
N GLN A 311 8.75 4.75 -7.45
CA GLN A 311 8.88 5.58 -8.66
C GLN A 311 8.11 5.01 -9.86
N ASN A 312 7.89 3.70 -9.88
CA ASN A 312 7.07 2.99 -10.87
C ASN A 312 5.93 2.27 -10.16
N GLN A 313 4.85 1.93 -10.86
CA GLN A 313 3.73 1.20 -10.26
C GLN A 313 4.18 -0.14 -9.64
N LEU A 314 4.12 -0.26 -8.31
CA LEU A 314 4.54 -1.44 -7.55
C LEU A 314 3.35 -2.37 -7.32
N VAL A 315 3.41 -3.61 -7.82
CA VAL A 315 2.33 -4.60 -7.64
C VAL A 315 2.67 -5.57 -6.51
N LEU A 316 1.89 -5.54 -5.42
CA LEU A 316 2.00 -6.49 -4.32
C LEU A 316 1.12 -7.72 -4.60
N SER A 317 1.72 -8.92 -4.49
CA SER A 317 1.24 -10.17 -5.10
C SER A 317 0.69 -11.21 -4.12
N GLN A 318 -0.31 -11.98 -4.58
CA GLN A 318 -1.38 -12.72 -3.86
C GLN A 318 -1.03 -13.66 -2.68
N LYS A 319 0.23 -13.76 -2.24
CA LYS A 319 0.63 -14.68 -1.15
C LYS A 319 0.89 -14.01 0.20
N GLY A 320 1.35 -12.77 0.21
CA GLY A 320 1.72 -12.08 1.46
C GLY A 320 0.61 -11.25 2.08
N LEU A 321 0.63 -11.07 3.40
CA LEU A 321 -0.29 -10.19 4.15
C LEU A 321 0.40 -8.89 4.53
N LEU A 322 -0.22 -7.75 4.22
CA LEU A 322 0.09 -6.47 4.85
C LEU A 322 -0.93 -6.23 5.97
N SER A 323 -0.46 -6.10 7.20
CA SER A 323 -1.28 -5.84 8.39
C SER A 323 -0.88 -4.50 9.00
N ILE A 324 -1.84 -3.69 9.42
CA ILE A 324 -1.60 -2.38 10.05
C ILE A 324 -2.46 -2.26 11.31
N SER A 325 -1.85 -1.94 12.44
CA SER A 325 -2.54 -1.87 13.73
C SER A 325 -1.98 -0.75 14.62
N GLY A 326 -2.64 -0.54 15.76
CA GLY A 326 -2.40 0.61 16.62
C GLY A 326 -2.65 1.94 15.92
N LYS A 327 -2.05 3.02 16.43
CA LYS A 327 -2.17 4.38 15.89
C LYS A 327 -1.19 4.65 14.76
N SER A 328 -1.15 3.74 13.79
CA SER A 328 -0.23 3.83 12.65
C SER A 328 -0.65 4.90 11.64
N ALA A 329 0.34 5.60 11.08
CA ALA A 329 0.17 6.55 9.98
C ALA A 329 0.89 6.02 8.74
N VAL A 330 0.14 5.66 7.71
CA VAL A 330 0.65 4.96 6.52
C VAL A 330 0.46 5.82 5.28
N THR A 331 1.52 6.01 4.49
CA THR A 331 1.47 6.70 3.20
C THR A 331 1.72 5.74 2.05
N LEU A 332 0.83 5.71 1.07
CA LEU A 332 0.94 4.90 -0.15
C LEU A 332 1.07 5.77 -1.40
N SER A 333 2.01 5.42 -2.27
CA SER A 333 2.32 6.16 -3.50
C SER A 333 2.79 5.23 -4.62
N ASN A 334 2.05 5.22 -5.74
CA ASN A 334 2.27 4.35 -6.91
C ASN A 334 2.23 2.84 -6.60
N VAL A 335 1.18 2.40 -5.89
CA VAL A 335 1.04 1.01 -5.40
C VAL A 335 -0.24 0.35 -5.94
N VAL A 336 -0.15 -0.93 -6.28
CA VAL A 336 -1.29 -1.81 -6.59
C VAL A 336 -1.33 -2.92 -5.55
N LEU A 337 -2.37 -2.92 -4.72
CA LEU A 337 -2.63 -3.95 -3.72
C LEU A 337 -3.55 -5.01 -4.33
N THR A 338 -3.02 -6.21 -4.59
CA THR A 338 -3.82 -7.38 -5.04
C THR A 338 -4.10 -8.40 -3.91
N ASN A 339 -3.70 -8.06 -2.69
CA ASN A 339 -3.77 -8.91 -1.49
C ASN A 339 -4.72 -8.30 -0.48
N ASN A 340 -5.26 -9.12 0.41
CA ASN A 340 -5.97 -8.60 1.57
C ASN A 340 -5.01 -7.73 2.40
N LEU A 341 -5.35 -6.46 2.58
CA LEU A 341 -4.80 -5.60 3.61
C LEU A 341 -5.79 -5.62 4.77
N GLN A 342 -5.29 -5.92 5.97
CA GLN A 342 -6.10 -5.92 7.19
C GLN A 342 -5.62 -4.78 8.08
N MET A 343 -6.49 -3.82 8.38
CA MET A 343 -6.24 -2.86 9.46
C MET A 343 -7.20 -3.08 10.62
N THR A 344 -6.70 -3.14 11.87
CA THR A 344 -7.49 -3.58 13.04
C THR A 344 -7.86 -2.47 14.02
N ASP A 345 -7.11 -1.37 14.07
CA ASP A 345 -7.26 -0.26 15.02
C ASP A 345 -7.05 1.06 14.29
N ASN A 346 -7.56 2.18 14.86
CA ASN A 346 -7.66 3.53 14.28
C ASN A 346 -6.38 4.03 13.58
N ALA A 347 -6.16 3.56 12.35
CA ALA A 347 -5.03 3.89 11.51
C ALA A 347 -5.39 5.03 10.56
N THR A 348 -4.41 5.85 10.20
CA THR A 348 -4.55 6.92 9.21
C THR A 348 -3.83 6.53 7.93
N LEU A 349 -4.55 6.49 6.81
CA LEU A 349 -4.00 6.18 5.50
C LEU A 349 -3.95 7.43 4.61
N PHE A 350 -2.77 7.77 4.10
CA PHE A 350 -2.55 8.86 3.15
C PHE A 350 -2.27 8.30 1.74
N ILE A 351 -2.95 8.83 0.73
CA ILE A 351 -2.75 8.51 -0.68
C ILE A 351 -2.12 9.74 -1.36
N GLU A 352 -0.86 9.61 -1.80
CA GLU A 352 -0.09 10.74 -2.36
C GLU A 352 0.05 10.72 -3.90
N ASN A 353 -0.11 9.56 -4.53
CA ASN A 353 -0.11 9.41 -5.99
C ASN A 353 -1.18 8.38 -6.41
N ASN A 354 -0.93 7.58 -7.44
CA ASN A 354 -1.87 6.57 -7.90
C ASN A 354 -1.82 5.32 -6.99
N VAL A 355 -2.94 4.94 -6.39
CA VAL A 355 -3.06 3.73 -5.57
C VAL A 355 -4.28 2.93 -6.01
N TYR A 356 -4.09 1.62 -6.21
CA TYR A 356 -5.11 0.71 -6.70
C TYR A 356 -5.40 -0.39 -5.67
N PHE A 357 -6.66 -0.50 -5.30
CA PHE A 357 -7.21 -1.52 -4.42
C PHE A 357 -7.97 -2.54 -5.27
N MET A 358 -7.31 -3.66 -5.57
CA MET A 358 -7.78 -4.66 -6.54
C MET A 358 -8.62 -5.80 -5.93
N THR A 359 -8.76 -5.85 -4.60
CA THR A 359 -9.47 -6.90 -3.85
C THR A 359 -10.33 -6.29 -2.73
N TYR A 360 -11.00 -7.11 -1.93
CA TYR A 360 -11.72 -6.67 -0.73
C TYR A 360 -10.74 -6.09 0.31
N PHE A 361 -11.09 -4.94 0.89
CA PHE A 361 -10.32 -4.28 1.94
C PHE A 361 -11.21 -3.86 3.12
N TYR A 362 -10.71 -4.09 4.34
CA TYR A 362 -11.31 -3.58 5.57
C TYR A 362 -10.29 -2.72 6.33
N LEU A 363 -10.73 -1.52 6.69
CA LEU A 363 -9.95 -0.47 7.34
C LEU A 363 -10.72 0.07 8.55
N HIS A 364 -10.31 -0.32 9.74
CA HIS A 364 -10.71 0.37 10.97
C HIS A 364 -9.90 1.69 11.10
N GLY A 365 -10.32 2.73 10.40
CA GLY A 365 -9.57 3.99 10.35
C GLY A 365 -10.08 4.97 9.29
N ILE A 366 -9.22 5.92 8.93
CA ILE A 366 -9.53 7.06 8.07
C ILE A 366 -8.61 7.10 6.84
N VAL A 367 -9.15 7.48 5.68
CA VAL A 367 -8.37 7.68 4.44
C VAL A 367 -8.35 9.15 4.03
N TYR A 368 -7.16 9.68 3.77
CA TYR A 368 -6.94 10.97 3.14
C TYR A 368 -6.38 10.77 1.74
N VAL A 369 -7.06 11.31 0.73
CA VAL A 369 -6.55 11.37 -0.65
C VAL A 369 -6.07 12.78 -0.94
N ASN A 370 -4.78 12.95 -1.17
CA ASN A 370 -4.17 14.27 -1.34
C ASN A 370 -4.46 14.88 -2.72
N GLU A 371 -4.27 16.18 -2.86
CA GLU A 371 -4.42 16.90 -4.13
C GLU A 371 -3.50 16.29 -5.22
N GLY A 372 -4.06 16.01 -6.39
CA GLY A 372 -3.37 15.35 -7.50
C GLY A 372 -3.17 13.83 -7.35
N ALA A 373 -3.48 13.24 -6.19
CA ALA A 373 -3.46 11.80 -5.99
C ALA A 373 -4.71 11.11 -6.55
N SER A 374 -4.69 9.79 -6.70
CA SER A 374 -5.82 9.01 -7.21
C SER A 374 -5.94 7.65 -6.54
N LEU A 375 -7.09 7.38 -5.92
CA LEU A 375 -7.44 6.09 -5.32
C LEU A 375 -8.45 5.36 -6.20
N PHE A 376 -8.09 4.17 -6.68
CA PHE A 376 -8.96 3.30 -7.47
C PHE A 376 -9.39 2.10 -6.64
N VAL A 377 -10.69 1.88 -6.47
CA VAL A 377 -11.26 0.76 -5.72
C VAL A 377 -12.05 -0.12 -6.71
N THR A 378 -11.50 -1.28 -7.06
CA THR A 378 -12.09 -2.15 -8.10
C THR A 378 -12.99 -3.28 -7.57
N GLN A 379 -13.01 -3.45 -6.25
CA GLN A 379 -13.84 -4.41 -5.51
C GLN A 379 -14.48 -3.63 -4.35
N ALA A 380 -14.70 -4.25 -3.19
CA ALA A 380 -15.27 -3.54 -2.04
C ALA A 380 -14.20 -3.01 -1.07
N LEU A 381 -14.42 -1.80 -0.55
CA LEU A 381 -13.63 -1.15 0.49
C LEU A 381 -14.55 -0.76 1.65
N ASP A 382 -14.22 -1.17 2.86
CA ASP A 382 -14.94 -0.85 4.09
C ASP A 382 -14.03 -0.03 5.01
N VAL A 383 -14.45 1.18 5.38
CA VAL A 383 -13.64 2.20 6.08
C VAL A 383 -14.44 2.80 7.23
N GLU A 384 -14.05 2.50 8.47
CA GLU A 384 -14.86 2.85 9.64
C GLU A 384 -15.06 4.37 9.82
N GLU A 385 -13.99 5.18 9.71
CA GLU A 385 -14.03 6.65 9.81
C GLU A 385 -14.14 7.37 8.45
N CYS A 386 -14.32 6.61 7.36
CA CYS A 386 -14.48 7.06 5.96
C CYS A 386 -13.30 7.82 5.30
N ILE A 387 -13.58 8.48 4.17
CA ILE A 387 -12.62 9.05 3.21
C ILE A 387 -12.79 10.57 3.10
N PHE A 388 -11.69 11.29 3.26
CA PHE A 388 -11.54 12.72 3.01
C PHE A 388 -10.73 12.91 1.72
N ASN A 389 -11.44 13.21 0.64
CA ASN A 389 -10.88 13.29 -0.70
C ASN A 389 -10.54 14.73 -1.10
N SER A 390 -9.27 15.02 -1.37
CA SER A 390 -8.81 16.26 -2.03
C SER A 390 -8.25 16.01 -3.44
N GLY A 391 -8.20 14.77 -3.89
CA GLY A 391 -7.80 14.35 -5.23
C GLY A 391 -8.92 13.59 -5.93
N THR A 392 -8.60 12.45 -6.53
CA THR A 392 -9.59 11.61 -7.24
C THR A 392 -9.83 10.29 -6.52
N VAL A 393 -11.09 9.90 -6.36
CA VAL A 393 -11.51 8.56 -5.98
C VAL A 393 -12.33 7.96 -7.12
N VAL A 394 -11.96 6.76 -7.59
CA VAL A 394 -12.72 6.00 -8.58
C VAL A 394 -13.18 4.70 -7.95
N LEU A 395 -14.50 4.51 -7.87
CA LEU A 395 -15.13 3.28 -7.38
C LEU A 395 -15.66 2.49 -8.56
N HIS A 396 -15.50 1.16 -8.55
CA HIS A 396 -16.16 0.23 -9.48
C HIS A 396 -17.12 -0.75 -8.78
N SER A 397 -17.30 -0.63 -7.48
CA SER A 397 -18.14 -1.53 -6.67
C SER A 397 -18.46 -0.84 -5.34
N THR A 398 -18.33 -1.52 -4.20
CA THR A 398 -18.85 -1.02 -2.91
C THR A 398 -17.84 -0.19 -2.12
N LEU A 399 -18.25 0.97 -1.62
CA LEU A 399 -17.61 1.67 -0.51
C LEU A 399 -18.54 1.65 0.71
N ALA A 400 -18.05 1.25 1.87
CA ALA A 400 -18.76 1.33 3.13
C ALA A 400 -18.05 2.26 4.13
N CYS A 401 -18.84 3.09 4.80
CA CYS A 401 -18.44 4.18 5.69
C CYS A 401 -19.43 4.33 6.86
N TYR A 402 -19.58 3.31 7.70
CA TYR A 402 -20.73 3.21 8.61
C TYR A 402 -20.79 4.25 9.74
N GLN A 403 -19.67 4.85 10.16
CA GLN A 403 -19.64 5.74 11.34
C GLN A 403 -19.41 7.22 11.00
N ASN A 404 -19.12 7.57 9.75
CA ASN A 404 -18.74 8.92 9.37
C ASN A 404 -19.23 9.30 7.96
N LYS A 405 -18.86 10.49 7.50
CA LYS A 405 -19.19 11.03 6.18
C LYS A 405 -18.10 10.79 5.14
N PHE A 406 -18.49 10.60 3.88
CA PHE A 406 -17.57 10.78 2.76
C PHE A 406 -17.47 12.28 2.44
N GLN A 407 -16.27 12.81 2.20
CA GLN A 407 -16.10 14.24 1.90
C GLN A 407 -15.16 14.49 0.72
N ASN A 408 -15.74 14.90 -0.42
CA ASN A 408 -15.02 15.66 -1.45
C ASN A 408 -14.73 17.05 -0.88
N SER A 409 -13.48 17.29 -0.49
CA SER A 409 -13.09 18.34 0.45
C SER A 409 -12.75 19.69 -0.21
N VAL A 410 -12.53 19.71 -1.52
CA VAL A 410 -12.16 20.91 -2.30
C VAL A 410 -12.78 20.88 -3.70
N ALA A 411 -12.90 22.04 -4.35
CA ALA A 411 -13.47 22.16 -5.70
C ALA A 411 -12.75 21.31 -6.77
N GLY A 412 -11.45 21.06 -6.61
CA GLY A 412 -10.66 20.19 -7.49
C GLY A 412 -10.77 18.68 -7.20
N SER A 413 -11.50 18.27 -6.16
CA SER A 413 -11.67 16.85 -5.81
C SER A 413 -12.77 16.18 -6.63
N GLN A 414 -12.58 14.91 -6.97
CA GLN A 414 -13.50 14.15 -7.80
C GLN A 414 -13.79 12.77 -7.19
N LEU A 415 -15.06 12.38 -7.16
CA LEU A 415 -15.54 11.01 -6.95
C LEU A 415 -16.13 10.50 -8.26
N THR A 416 -15.70 9.34 -8.75
CA THR A 416 -16.21 8.71 -9.99
C THR A 416 -16.83 7.36 -9.69
N LEU A 417 -18.05 7.12 -10.17
CA LEU A 417 -18.85 5.93 -9.91
C LEU A 417 -18.99 5.06 -11.17
N MET A 418 -18.25 3.96 -11.22
CA MET A 418 -18.16 2.99 -12.32
C MET A 418 -18.89 1.69 -11.96
N ASP A 419 -19.18 0.87 -12.97
CA ASP A 419 -19.57 -0.56 -12.87
C ASP A 419 -20.66 -0.91 -11.82
N GLN A 420 -21.65 -0.04 -11.64
CA GLN A 420 -22.73 -0.15 -10.65
C GLN A 420 -22.26 0.00 -9.19
N SER A 421 -21.46 1.04 -8.94
CA SER A 421 -20.95 1.36 -7.61
C SER A 421 -22.05 1.63 -6.59
N VAL A 422 -21.81 1.20 -5.35
CA VAL A 422 -22.69 1.41 -4.20
C VAL A 422 -21.92 2.02 -3.06
N ILE A 423 -22.41 3.13 -2.49
CA ILE A 423 -21.80 3.76 -1.31
C ILE A 423 -22.76 3.64 -0.13
N TYR A 424 -22.27 3.18 1.02
CA TYR A 424 -22.96 3.28 2.30
C TYR A 424 -22.23 4.29 3.17
N ALA A 425 -22.85 5.40 3.55
CA ALA A 425 -22.27 6.42 4.42
C ALA A 425 -23.35 7.11 5.25
N VAL A 426 -22.98 7.81 6.34
CA VAL A 426 -23.96 8.63 7.08
C VAL A 426 -24.35 9.86 6.25
N GLU A 427 -23.35 10.54 5.69
CA GLU A 427 -23.50 11.69 4.80
C GLU A 427 -22.46 11.65 3.68
N LEU A 428 -22.75 12.30 2.56
CA LEU A 428 -21.78 12.65 1.53
C LEU A 428 -21.76 14.18 1.36
N TRP A 429 -20.61 14.79 1.66
CA TRP A 429 -20.38 16.22 1.47
C TRP A 429 -19.63 16.42 0.16
N ASN A 430 -20.26 17.06 -0.84
CA ASN A 430 -19.64 17.33 -2.12
C ASN A 430 -19.31 18.81 -2.32
N TYR A 431 -18.04 19.18 -2.16
CA TYR A 431 -17.52 20.49 -2.58
C TYR A 431 -16.83 20.45 -3.96
N GLY A 432 -16.62 19.26 -4.52
CA GLY A 432 -15.95 19.02 -5.79
C GLY A 432 -16.92 18.48 -6.84
N THR A 433 -16.53 17.40 -7.53
CA THR A 433 -17.37 16.72 -8.54
C THR A 433 -17.71 15.30 -8.12
N VAL A 434 -18.98 14.91 -8.27
CA VAL A 434 -19.40 13.50 -8.33
C VAL A 434 -19.72 13.18 -9.78
N GLN A 435 -19.02 12.23 -10.38
CA GLN A 435 -19.15 11.82 -11.78
C GLN A 435 -19.75 10.40 -11.83
N VAL A 436 -20.90 10.23 -12.48
CA VAL A 436 -21.65 8.97 -12.52
C VAL A 436 -21.61 8.36 -13.92
N GLU A 437 -20.77 7.35 -14.11
CA GLU A 437 -20.54 6.66 -15.40
C GLU A 437 -21.35 5.37 -15.55
N SER A 438 -22.04 4.95 -14.48
CA SER A 438 -22.85 3.73 -14.42
C SER A 438 -24.03 3.91 -13.46
N PRO A 439 -25.15 3.16 -13.61
CA PRO A 439 -26.26 3.20 -12.65
C PRO A 439 -25.78 2.92 -11.22
N SER A 440 -25.77 3.93 -10.36
CA SER A 440 -25.07 3.88 -9.05
C SER A 440 -25.98 4.28 -7.89
N VAL A 441 -25.70 3.77 -6.69
CA VAL A 441 -26.54 4.00 -5.51
C VAL A 441 -25.73 4.57 -4.33
N LEU A 442 -26.22 5.65 -3.73
CA LEU A 442 -25.72 6.24 -2.50
C LEU A 442 -26.74 6.00 -1.37
N HIS A 443 -26.43 5.14 -0.42
CA HIS A 443 -27.13 5.00 0.85
C HIS A 443 -26.52 5.97 1.87
N ALA A 444 -26.81 7.27 1.70
CA ALA A 444 -26.40 8.36 2.59
C ALA A 444 -27.28 9.59 2.36
N ASN A 445 -27.20 10.59 3.24
CA ASN A 445 -27.72 11.93 2.95
C ASN A 445 -26.70 12.73 2.13
N LEU A 446 -27.13 13.40 1.07
CA LEU A 446 -26.25 14.09 0.13
C LEU A 446 -26.33 15.62 0.29
N LEU A 447 -25.20 16.24 0.62
CA LEU A 447 -25.07 17.68 0.80
C LEU A 447 -24.17 18.24 -0.32
N ASN A 448 -24.78 18.80 -1.36
CA ASN A 448 -24.10 19.20 -2.58
C ASN A 448 -23.84 20.71 -2.66
N TYR A 449 -22.56 21.07 -2.52
CA TYR A 449 -22.03 22.42 -2.72
C TYR A 449 -21.28 22.57 -4.06
N GLY A 450 -21.00 21.46 -4.75
CA GLY A 450 -20.26 21.38 -6.00
C GLY A 450 -21.10 20.85 -7.16
N THR A 451 -20.48 20.07 -8.04
CA THR A 451 -21.13 19.51 -9.23
C THR A 451 -21.46 18.03 -9.06
N ILE A 452 -22.65 17.62 -9.48
CA ILE A 452 -23.00 16.21 -9.74
C ILE A 452 -23.22 16.08 -11.24
N THR A 453 -22.40 15.25 -11.89
CA THR A 453 -22.50 14.91 -13.31
C THR A 453 -23.04 13.51 -13.46
N ILE A 454 -24.18 13.37 -14.13
CA ILE A 454 -24.76 12.08 -14.51
C ILE A 454 -24.48 11.87 -15.99
N GLY A 455 -23.74 10.82 -16.31
CA GLY A 455 -23.37 10.47 -17.68
C GLY A 455 -24.58 10.09 -18.53
N VAL A 456 -24.34 9.96 -19.84
CA VAL A 456 -25.37 9.59 -20.83
C VAL A 456 -26.04 8.25 -20.48
N ASP A 457 -27.37 8.26 -20.36
CA ASP A 457 -28.23 7.12 -20.08
C ASP A 457 -27.84 6.38 -18.78
N LYS A 458 -27.46 7.16 -17.76
CA LYS A 458 -27.16 6.67 -16.40
C LYS A 458 -28.22 7.13 -15.40
N ASN A 459 -28.31 6.40 -14.29
CA ASN A 459 -29.09 6.78 -13.12
C ASN A 459 -28.16 6.98 -11.91
N PHE A 460 -28.50 7.92 -11.05
CA PHE A 460 -27.93 8.03 -9.71
C PHE A 460 -29.06 8.07 -8.68
N LYS A 461 -29.11 7.07 -7.78
CA LYS A 461 -30.10 6.99 -6.71
C LYS A 461 -29.51 7.32 -5.35
N VAL A 462 -30.17 8.17 -4.57
CA VAL A 462 -29.84 8.51 -3.19
C VAL A 462 -30.91 7.94 -2.26
N THR A 463 -30.54 6.96 -1.45
CA THR A 463 -31.40 6.41 -0.39
C THR A 463 -31.21 7.22 0.90
N GLY A 464 -31.61 8.49 0.84
CA GLY A 464 -31.43 9.52 1.87
C GLY A 464 -32.18 10.79 1.45
N TYR A 465 -31.89 11.93 2.07
CA TYR A 465 -32.27 13.24 1.50
C TYR A 465 -31.12 13.80 0.64
N CYS A 466 -31.41 14.79 -0.21
CA CYS A 466 -30.41 15.51 -0.99
C CYS A 466 -30.65 17.02 -0.97
N ASP A 467 -29.67 17.81 -0.53
CA ASP A 467 -29.71 19.27 -0.60
C ASP A 467 -28.71 19.80 -1.64
N PHE A 468 -29.22 20.58 -2.59
CA PHE A 468 -28.42 21.43 -3.46
C PHE A 468 -28.34 22.83 -2.86
N TYR A 469 -27.13 23.34 -2.62
CA TYR A 469 -26.87 24.69 -2.13
C TYR A 469 -26.64 25.70 -3.27
N ASP A 470 -26.70 26.99 -2.97
CA ASP A 470 -26.43 28.07 -3.94
C ASP A 470 -25.09 27.87 -4.68
N ASN A 471 -25.10 28.02 -6.00
CA ASN A 471 -23.96 27.78 -6.93
C ASN A 471 -23.53 26.30 -7.09
N SER A 472 -24.22 25.33 -6.48
CA SER A 472 -24.05 23.91 -6.84
C SER A 472 -24.71 23.60 -8.19
N LEU A 473 -24.26 22.54 -8.88
CA LEU A 473 -24.76 22.16 -10.21
C LEU A 473 -25.18 20.69 -10.25
N LEU A 474 -26.35 20.41 -10.81
CA LEU A 474 -26.72 19.09 -11.34
C LEU A 474 -26.58 19.13 -12.87
N MET A 475 -25.72 18.30 -13.44
CA MET A 475 -25.50 18.18 -14.88
C MET A 475 -25.88 16.79 -15.37
N ILE A 476 -26.96 16.68 -16.13
CA ILE A 476 -27.41 15.43 -16.77
C ILE A 476 -26.97 15.44 -18.24
N GLN A 477 -25.97 14.64 -18.60
CA GLN A 477 -25.30 14.70 -19.91
C GLN A 477 -26.09 14.07 -21.06
N GLY A 478 -27.15 13.30 -20.76
CA GLY A 478 -28.05 12.74 -21.76
C GLY A 478 -29.03 11.74 -21.13
N ILE A 479 -30.32 11.86 -21.47
CA ILE A 479 -31.34 10.83 -21.21
C ILE A 479 -31.92 10.37 -22.54
N GLY A 480 -31.94 9.06 -22.76
CA GLY A 480 -32.41 8.42 -23.98
C GLY A 480 -33.92 8.35 -24.12
N TYR A 481 -34.35 8.04 -25.35
CA TYR A 481 -35.77 7.88 -25.66
C TYR A 481 -36.32 6.56 -25.08
N ASN A 482 -37.41 6.65 -24.29
CA ASN A 482 -38.02 5.57 -23.50
C ASN A 482 -37.21 5.09 -22.29
N THR A 483 -36.35 5.93 -21.70
CA THR A 483 -35.85 5.67 -20.35
C THR A 483 -37.03 5.66 -19.38
N ASP A 484 -37.27 4.52 -18.71
CA ASP A 484 -38.38 4.29 -17.78
C ASP A 484 -38.03 4.59 -16.31
N TYR A 485 -36.89 5.25 -16.10
CA TYR A 485 -36.36 5.70 -14.82
C TYR A 485 -35.85 7.15 -14.93
N SER A 486 -35.88 7.88 -13.81
CA SER A 486 -35.29 9.22 -13.72
C SER A 486 -33.76 9.16 -13.75
N ALA A 487 -33.10 10.14 -14.35
CA ALA A 487 -31.63 10.26 -14.26
C ALA A 487 -31.17 10.42 -12.80
N PHE A 488 -31.91 11.17 -11.98
CA PHE A 488 -31.66 11.35 -10.56
C PHE A 488 -32.88 10.93 -9.73
N ASP A 489 -32.66 10.15 -8.68
CA ASP A 489 -33.71 9.56 -7.83
C ASP A 489 -33.33 9.73 -6.35
N VAL A 490 -34.24 10.23 -5.50
CA VAL A 490 -33.98 10.44 -4.06
C VAL A 490 -35.17 9.94 -3.23
N THR A 491 -34.94 8.96 -2.36
CA THR A 491 -36.03 8.31 -1.60
C THR A 491 -36.62 9.15 -0.46
N ASN A 492 -35.93 10.19 0.02
CA ASN A 492 -36.56 11.18 0.91
C ASN A 492 -36.76 12.52 0.16
N ILE A 493 -36.37 13.63 0.78
CA ILE A 493 -36.63 14.98 0.29
C ILE A 493 -35.48 15.46 -0.61
N ILE A 494 -35.78 16.28 -1.61
CA ILE A 494 -34.77 17.03 -2.38
C ILE A 494 -34.94 18.53 -2.19
N THR A 495 -33.93 19.24 -1.69
CA THR A 495 -33.94 20.71 -1.65
C THR A 495 -33.20 21.26 -2.86
N LEU A 496 -33.88 22.06 -3.70
CA LEU A 496 -33.37 22.55 -4.97
C LEU A 496 -33.03 24.05 -4.89
N THR A 497 -31.76 24.42 -4.63
CA THR A 497 -31.29 25.83 -4.72
C THR A 497 -30.10 26.05 -5.67
N GLY A 498 -29.47 24.99 -6.17
CA GLY A 498 -28.42 25.08 -7.18
C GLY A 498 -28.93 25.37 -8.60
N GLU A 499 -28.11 25.06 -9.60
CA GLU A 499 -28.42 25.11 -11.03
C GLU A 499 -28.64 23.70 -11.60
N LEU A 500 -29.41 23.60 -12.69
CA LEU A 500 -29.65 22.38 -13.46
C LEU A 500 -29.21 22.58 -14.92
N TYR A 501 -28.28 21.76 -15.39
CA TYR A 501 -28.02 21.54 -16.81
C TYR A 501 -28.57 20.17 -17.22
N PHE A 502 -29.23 20.09 -18.37
CA PHE A 502 -29.61 18.81 -18.95
C PHE A 502 -29.44 18.77 -20.47
N ASN A 503 -29.14 17.57 -20.96
CA ASN A 503 -29.12 17.23 -22.38
C ASN A 503 -29.94 15.95 -22.61
N ILE A 504 -30.24 15.65 -23.88
CA ILE A 504 -30.91 14.43 -24.33
C ILE A 504 -30.01 13.72 -25.33
N SER A 505 -29.71 12.46 -25.06
CA SER A 505 -28.82 11.62 -25.87
C SER A 505 -29.48 11.20 -27.19
N ASP A 506 -30.76 10.83 -27.12
CA ASP A 506 -31.60 10.48 -28.27
C ASP A 506 -32.81 11.43 -28.38
N PRO A 507 -32.66 12.61 -29.01
CA PRO A 507 -33.78 13.53 -29.22
C PRO A 507 -34.80 12.96 -30.22
N PRO A 508 -36.09 13.28 -30.06
CA PRO A 508 -37.15 12.58 -30.78
C PRO A 508 -37.16 12.96 -32.27
N THR A 509 -36.95 11.98 -33.14
CA THR A 509 -36.88 12.17 -34.61
C THR A 509 -38.23 12.05 -35.32
N THR A 510 -39.27 11.59 -34.62
CA THR A 510 -40.63 11.44 -35.16
C THR A 510 -41.59 12.48 -34.58
N LYS A 511 -42.73 12.73 -35.24
CA LYS A 511 -43.74 13.65 -34.70
C LYS A 511 -44.48 13.00 -33.54
N GLY A 512 -44.57 13.71 -32.42
CA GLY A 512 -45.24 13.23 -31.22
C GLY A 512 -44.90 14.06 -29.99
N THR A 513 -45.47 13.63 -28.87
CA THR A 513 -45.17 14.12 -27.53
C THR A 513 -44.36 13.06 -26.81
N PHE A 514 -43.21 13.43 -26.25
CA PHE A 514 -42.26 12.51 -25.63
C PHE A 514 -41.86 13.04 -24.26
N THR A 515 -41.97 12.19 -23.23
CA THR A 515 -41.62 12.53 -21.85
C THR A 515 -40.27 11.93 -21.48
N TYR A 516 -39.42 12.73 -20.85
CA TYR A 516 -38.11 12.34 -20.32
C TYR A 516 -38.07 12.67 -18.83
N TYR A 517 -37.72 11.68 -18.00
CA TYR A 517 -37.72 11.81 -16.54
C TYR A 517 -36.36 12.32 -16.04
N LEU A 518 -36.29 13.54 -15.49
CA LEU A 518 -35.03 14.09 -14.97
C LEU A 518 -34.78 13.67 -13.54
N ILE A 519 -35.74 14.00 -12.66
CA ILE A 519 -35.60 13.92 -11.21
C ILE A 519 -36.88 13.32 -10.63
N HIS A 520 -36.73 12.36 -9.72
CA HIS A 520 -37.80 11.78 -8.93
C HIS A 520 -37.50 11.84 -7.43
N SER A 521 -38.54 12.02 -6.62
CA SER A 521 -38.53 11.86 -5.17
C SER A 521 -39.73 11.04 -4.71
N ASP A 522 -39.49 10.05 -3.84
CA ASP A 522 -40.56 9.24 -3.22
C ASP A 522 -41.41 10.07 -2.21
N LEU A 523 -40.91 11.22 -1.72
CA LEU A 523 -41.60 12.10 -0.77
C LEU A 523 -42.04 13.42 -1.40
N TYR A 524 -41.08 14.32 -1.65
CA TYR A 524 -41.26 15.60 -2.36
C TYR A 524 -39.93 16.35 -2.58
N THR A 525 -40.00 17.38 -3.40
CA THR A 525 -38.97 18.37 -3.70
C THR A 525 -39.37 19.74 -3.13
N ASP A 526 -38.43 20.42 -2.49
CA ASP A 526 -38.57 21.77 -1.94
C ASP A 526 -37.76 22.79 -2.76
N ASN A 527 -38.26 24.01 -2.84
CA ASN A 527 -37.72 25.12 -3.65
C ASN A 527 -37.62 24.79 -5.16
N ASN A 528 -36.89 25.61 -5.91
CA ASN A 528 -36.64 25.45 -7.35
C ASN A 528 -35.18 25.82 -7.65
N PHE A 529 -34.56 25.12 -8.60
CA PHE A 529 -33.26 25.51 -9.14
C PHE A 529 -33.24 27.00 -9.52
N THR A 530 -32.17 27.69 -9.16
CA THR A 530 -31.96 29.12 -9.43
C THR A 530 -31.78 29.40 -10.92
N GLN A 531 -31.25 28.43 -11.66
CA GLN A 531 -31.19 28.43 -13.13
C GLN A 531 -31.44 27.01 -13.67
N ILE A 532 -32.16 26.91 -14.79
CA ILE A 532 -32.30 25.67 -15.57
C ILE A 532 -31.87 25.96 -17.00
N THR A 533 -30.88 25.21 -17.49
CA THR A 533 -30.23 25.41 -18.79
C THR A 533 -30.34 24.12 -19.63
N PRO A 534 -31.16 24.08 -20.69
CA PRO A 534 -31.09 22.98 -21.66
C PRO A 534 -29.80 23.08 -22.49
N ASP A 535 -29.37 21.95 -23.04
CA ASP A 535 -28.31 21.91 -24.04
C ASP A 535 -28.69 22.75 -25.29
N PRO A 536 -27.82 23.64 -25.81
CA PRO A 536 -28.13 24.48 -26.97
C PRO A 536 -28.48 23.72 -28.25
N SER A 537 -28.12 22.44 -28.36
CA SER A 537 -28.56 21.57 -29.48
C SER A 537 -30.07 21.28 -29.46
N LEU A 538 -30.76 21.60 -28.37
CA LEU A 538 -32.20 21.43 -28.19
C LEU A 538 -33.02 22.70 -28.50
N ASP A 539 -32.38 23.82 -28.89
CA ASP A 539 -33.02 25.11 -29.19
C ASP A 539 -34.13 25.03 -30.27
N ASP A 540 -34.02 24.09 -31.21
CA ASP A 540 -35.01 23.85 -32.28
C ASP A 540 -36.28 23.10 -31.80
N TYR A 541 -36.34 22.67 -30.52
CA TYR A 541 -37.44 21.88 -29.96
C TYR A 541 -38.35 22.71 -29.04
N GLY A 542 -39.65 22.41 -29.08
CA GLY A 542 -40.60 22.90 -28.08
C GLY A 542 -40.43 22.15 -26.75
N ILE A 543 -39.49 22.61 -25.92
CA ILE A 543 -39.20 22.06 -24.59
C ILE A 543 -40.19 22.63 -23.56
N LYS A 544 -40.89 21.75 -22.82
CA LYS A 544 -41.67 22.14 -21.64
C LYS A 544 -41.25 21.33 -20.41
N LEU A 545 -40.74 22.02 -19.39
CA LEU A 545 -40.59 21.44 -18.05
C LEU A 545 -41.95 21.31 -17.37
N THR A 546 -42.21 20.16 -16.76
CA THR A 546 -43.44 19.84 -16.04
C THR A 546 -43.08 19.30 -14.66
N TYR A 547 -43.69 19.90 -13.64
CA TYR A 547 -43.55 19.51 -12.24
C TYR A 547 -44.81 18.75 -11.85
N LEU A 548 -44.69 17.46 -11.49
CA LEU A 548 -45.83 16.67 -11.03
C LEU A 548 -45.89 16.69 -9.50
N ALA A 549 -47.08 16.89 -8.96
CA ALA A 549 -47.33 16.89 -7.52
C ALA A 549 -48.00 15.60 -7.06
N THR A 550 -47.68 15.18 -5.83
CA THR A 550 -48.34 14.04 -5.18
C THR A 550 -49.85 14.26 -5.16
N GLN A 551 -50.64 13.24 -5.52
CA GLN A 551 -52.10 13.39 -5.63
C GLN A 551 -52.74 13.81 -4.31
N GLY A 552 -53.08 15.10 -4.21
CA GLY A 552 -53.73 15.70 -3.05
C GLY A 552 -52.87 16.64 -2.20
N THR A 553 -51.58 16.84 -2.53
CA THR A 553 -50.74 17.88 -1.89
C THR A 553 -50.35 18.98 -2.90
N GLN A 554 -49.67 20.03 -2.42
CA GLN A 554 -49.02 21.04 -3.28
C GLN A 554 -47.53 20.74 -3.49
N GLU A 555 -47.08 19.56 -3.09
CA GLU A 555 -45.68 19.17 -3.02
C GLU A 555 -45.31 18.40 -4.29
N VAL A 556 -44.21 18.81 -4.95
CA VAL A 556 -43.77 18.25 -6.24
C VAL A 556 -42.89 17.02 -6.00
N THR A 557 -43.15 15.90 -6.66
CA THR A 557 -42.31 14.68 -6.60
C THR A 557 -41.42 14.51 -7.82
N ASP A 558 -41.88 14.94 -8.99
CA ASP A 558 -41.23 14.63 -10.27
C ASP A 558 -40.98 15.88 -11.10
N ILE A 559 -39.81 15.92 -11.74
CA ILE A 559 -39.46 16.90 -12.77
C ILE A 559 -39.28 16.16 -14.09
N GLU A 560 -40.19 16.40 -15.01
CA GLU A 560 -40.24 15.82 -16.35
C GLU A 560 -39.98 16.89 -17.42
N ILE A 561 -39.38 16.48 -18.54
CA ILE A 561 -39.39 17.29 -19.76
C ILE A 561 -40.33 16.66 -20.78
N ILE A 562 -41.20 17.49 -21.35
CA ILE A 562 -42.09 17.13 -22.44
C ILE A 562 -41.60 17.78 -23.73
N PHE A 563 -41.23 16.96 -24.71
CA PHE A 563 -40.86 17.39 -26.06
C PHE A 563 -42.06 17.27 -26.99
N SER A 564 -42.34 18.33 -27.75
CA SER A 564 -43.31 18.30 -28.84
C SER A 564 -42.62 18.52 -30.19
N ASN A 565 -42.22 17.45 -30.87
CA ASN A 565 -41.67 17.57 -32.22
C ASN A 565 -42.81 17.65 -33.25
N GLY A 566 -42.88 18.77 -33.98
CA GLY A 566 -43.64 18.87 -35.23
C GLY A 566 -45.04 19.47 -35.17
N VAL A 567 -45.43 20.09 -34.04
CA VAL A 567 -46.55 21.06 -33.96
C VAL A 567 -46.17 22.19 -32.98
N VAL A 568 -45.69 23.31 -33.52
CA VAL A 568 -45.85 24.61 -32.87
C VAL A 568 -46.86 25.39 -33.71
N GLU A 569 -48.15 25.28 -33.36
CA GLU A 569 -49.08 26.33 -33.74
C GLU A 569 -48.80 27.53 -32.83
N THR A 570 -48.11 28.53 -33.39
CA THR A 570 -47.87 29.80 -32.72
C THR A 570 -49.18 30.57 -32.58
N SER A 571 -49.77 30.56 -31.39
CA SER A 571 -50.66 31.63 -30.94
C SER A 571 -50.55 31.84 -29.44
N SER A 572 -49.92 32.96 -29.11
CA SER A 572 -50.18 33.86 -27.97
C SER A 572 -51.30 33.52 -27.00
N GLU A 573 -51.02 33.80 -25.72
CA GLU A 573 -52.01 33.95 -24.65
C GLU A 573 -53.28 34.72 -25.05
N ILE A 574 -54.42 34.19 -24.57
CA ILE A 574 -55.68 34.89 -24.30
C ILE A 574 -56.39 35.51 -25.52
N GLU A 575 -57.19 34.69 -26.19
CA GLU A 575 -58.64 34.92 -26.21
C GLU A 575 -59.39 33.57 -26.30
N GLU A 576 -60.48 33.41 -25.57
CA GLU A 576 -61.31 32.20 -25.62
C GLU A 576 -61.98 32.09 -27.00
N SER A 577 -61.82 30.96 -27.71
CA SER A 577 -62.73 30.60 -28.81
C SER A 577 -63.28 29.18 -28.62
N GLU A 578 -64.61 29.06 -28.69
CA GLU A 578 -65.36 27.86 -28.29
C GLU A 578 -65.25 26.68 -29.28
N GLU A 579 -64.55 26.84 -30.41
CA GLU A 579 -64.75 26.02 -31.61
C GLU A 579 -64.21 24.58 -31.47
N HIS A 580 -63.17 24.35 -30.66
CA HIS A 580 -62.60 23.01 -30.49
C HIS A 580 -63.43 22.07 -29.58
N LYS A 581 -64.31 22.60 -28.71
CA LYS A 581 -65.24 21.79 -27.91
C LYS A 581 -66.46 21.29 -28.72
N GLU A 582 -66.64 21.75 -29.96
CA GLU A 582 -67.79 21.36 -30.78
C GLU A 582 -67.55 20.12 -31.66
N LYS A 583 -66.30 19.83 -32.06
CA LYS A 583 -65.99 18.67 -32.92
C LYS A 583 -66.08 17.34 -32.18
N GLU A 584 -65.46 17.19 -31.01
CA GLU A 584 -65.57 15.96 -30.21
C GLU A 584 -67.01 15.69 -29.76
N LYS A 585 -67.79 16.73 -29.44
CA LYS A 585 -69.22 16.58 -29.14
C LYS A 585 -70.04 16.08 -30.33
N LYS A 586 -69.70 16.45 -31.57
CA LYS A 586 -70.40 15.96 -32.77
C LYS A 586 -70.11 14.49 -33.05
N GLU A 587 -68.87 14.03 -32.90
CA GLU A 587 -68.54 12.61 -33.11
C GLU A 587 -69.10 11.71 -31.98
N LEU A 588 -69.01 12.15 -30.72
CA LEU A 588 -69.62 11.42 -29.60
C LEU A 588 -71.16 11.39 -29.72
N SER A 589 -71.79 12.48 -30.19
CA SER A 589 -73.23 12.57 -30.45
C SER A 589 -73.68 11.61 -31.55
N ILE A 590 -72.92 11.47 -32.63
CA ILE A 590 -73.21 10.52 -33.73
C ILE A 590 -73.03 9.07 -33.24
N ALA A 591 -71.99 8.79 -32.46
CA ALA A 591 -71.78 7.47 -31.85
C ALA A 591 -72.93 7.08 -30.91
N PHE A 592 -73.33 7.95 -29.98
CA PHE A 592 -74.51 7.72 -29.13
C PHE A 592 -75.81 7.62 -29.95
N GLY A 593 -75.97 8.45 -30.98
CA GLY A 593 -77.12 8.46 -31.89
C GLY A 593 -77.30 7.19 -32.72
N ILE A 594 -76.24 6.37 -32.89
CA ILE A 594 -76.30 5.08 -33.58
C ILE A 594 -76.37 3.91 -32.58
N ILE A 595 -75.57 3.96 -31.51
CA ILE A 595 -75.47 2.88 -30.52
C ILE A 595 -76.74 2.77 -29.68
N VAL A 596 -77.33 3.88 -29.23
CA VAL A 596 -78.54 3.83 -28.38
C VAL A 596 -79.74 3.23 -29.12
N PRO A 597 -80.08 3.60 -30.37
CA PRO A 597 -81.13 2.92 -31.12
C PRO A 597 -80.85 1.44 -31.36
N LEU A 598 -79.60 1.03 -31.60
CA LEU A 598 -79.24 -0.38 -31.75
C LEU A 598 -79.43 -1.18 -30.46
N VAL A 599 -79.04 -0.63 -29.31
CA VAL A 599 -79.26 -1.26 -27.99
C VAL A 599 -80.76 -1.34 -27.67
N VAL A 600 -81.53 -0.28 -27.93
CA VAL A 600 -82.99 -0.28 -27.76
C VAL A 600 -83.65 -1.29 -28.69
N LEU A 601 -83.24 -1.37 -29.96
CA LEU A 601 -83.75 -2.37 -30.92
C LEU A 601 -83.42 -3.79 -30.46
N ALA A 602 -82.20 -4.04 -29.97
CA ALA A 602 -81.79 -5.33 -29.43
C ALA A 602 -82.60 -5.71 -28.17
N LEU A 603 -82.88 -4.76 -27.27
CA LEU A 603 -83.73 -4.97 -26.09
C LEU A 603 -85.20 -5.19 -26.48
N VAL A 604 -85.72 -4.51 -27.49
CA VAL A 604 -87.08 -4.73 -28.02
C VAL A 604 -87.21 -6.08 -28.71
N ILE A 605 -86.23 -6.47 -29.54
CA ILE A 605 -86.20 -7.80 -30.18
C ILE A 605 -86.01 -8.91 -29.14
N GLY A 606 -85.12 -8.73 -28.15
CA GLY A 606 -84.92 -9.66 -27.05
C GLY A 606 -86.17 -9.78 -26.16
N GLY A 607 -86.83 -8.67 -25.86
CA GLY A 607 -88.10 -8.62 -25.12
C GLY A 607 -89.23 -9.30 -25.88
N LEU A 608 -89.39 -9.01 -27.18
CA LEU A 608 -90.35 -9.69 -28.05
C LEU A 608 -90.05 -11.19 -28.17
N TYR A 609 -88.79 -11.59 -28.30
CA TYR A 609 -88.38 -13.00 -28.31
C TYR A 609 -88.74 -13.69 -26.97
N ILE A 610 -88.52 -13.05 -25.83
CA ILE A 610 -88.92 -13.57 -24.51
C ILE A 610 -90.45 -13.66 -24.40
N ILE A 611 -91.20 -12.68 -24.89
CA ILE A 611 -92.67 -12.66 -24.88
C ILE A 611 -93.23 -13.77 -25.80
N VAL A 612 -92.72 -13.91 -27.02
CA VAL A 612 -93.11 -14.98 -27.96
C VAL A 612 -92.74 -16.35 -27.39
N LYS A 613 -91.56 -16.52 -26.80
CA LYS A 613 -91.12 -17.77 -26.15
C LYS A 613 -91.98 -18.12 -24.92
N ARG A 614 -92.42 -17.12 -24.14
CA ARG A 614 -93.39 -17.31 -23.03
C ARG A 614 -94.80 -17.60 -23.53
N ARG A 615 -95.24 -17.01 -24.65
CA ARG A 615 -96.56 -17.27 -25.25
C ARG A 615 -96.63 -18.67 -25.86
N ASN A 616 -95.59 -19.09 -26.58
CA ASN A 616 -95.48 -20.45 -27.12
C ASN A 616 -95.35 -21.52 -26.03
N ARG A 617 -94.70 -21.24 -24.89
CA ARG A 617 -94.71 -22.17 -23.73
C ARG A 617 -96.11 -22.41 -23.15
N ARG A 618 -97.02 -21.42 -23.18
CA ARG A 618 -98.43 -21.61 -22.77
C ARG A 618 -99.24 -22.39 -23.80
N SER A 619 -98.88 -22.35 -25.08
CA SER A 619 -99.49 -23.19 -26.11
C SER A 619 -99.03 -24.65 -26.02
N PHE A 620 -97.74 -24.91 -25.77
CA PHE A 620 -97.21 -26.28 -25.67
C PHE A 620 -97.77 -27.08 -24.50
N ALA A 621 -98.04 -26.45 -23.35
CA ALA A 621 -98.69 -27.11 -22.21
C ALA A 621 -100.14 -27.58 -22.48
N LEU A 622 -100.77 -27.11 -23.57
CA LEU A 622 -102.09 -27.60 -24.01
C LEU A 622 -101.99 -28.76 -25.01
N TYR A 623 -100.86 -28.89 -25.72
CA TYR A 623 -100.60 -30.00 -26.65
C TYR A 623 -99.99 -31.22 -25.96
N GLU A 624 -99.20 -31.02 -24.90
CA GLU A 624 -98.62 -32.11 -24.10
C GLU A 624 -99.72 -32.96 -23.43
N LYS A 625 -100.78 -32.32 -22.91
CA LYS A 625 -101.98 -33.00 -22.40
C LYS A 625 -102.83 -33.73 -23.46
N ILE A 626 -102.62 -33.48 -24.74
CA ILE A 626 -103.30 -34.19 -25.85
C ILE A 626 -102.42 -35.34 -26.38
N ALA A 627 -101.11 -35.32 -26.10
CA ALA A 627 -100.17 -36.34 -26.54
C ALA A 627 -100.09 -37.56 -25.60
N ASP A 628 -100.30 -37.37 -24.29
CA ASP A 628 -100.23 -38.45 -23.28
C ASP A 628 -101.56 -39.22 -23.07
N GLY A 629 -102.65 -38.80 -23.71
CA GLY A 629 -103.85 -39.64 -23.86
C GLY A 629 -104.83 -39.74 -22.68
N ASP A 630 -104.78 -38.82 -21.70
CA ASP A 630 -105.76 -38.73 -20.61
C ASP A 630 -106.83 -37.64 -20.87
N LEU A 631 -108.09 -38.00 -20.62
CA LEU A 631 -109.26 -37.11 -20.63
C LEU A 631 -109.83 -36.97 -19.21
#